data_AF-A0A480TQU3-F1
#
_entry.id   AF-A0A480TQU3-F1
#
_cell.length_a   1.000
_cell.length_b   1.000
_cell.length_c   1.000
_cell.angle_alpha   90.00
_cell.angle_beta   90.00
_cell.angle_gamma   90.00
#
_symmetry.space_group_name_H-M   'P 1'
#
loop_
_entity.id
_entity.type
_entity.pdbx_description
1 polymer ?
#
loop_
_entity_poly.entity_id
_entity_poly.type
_entity_poly.pdbx_seq_one_letter_code
_entity_poly.pdbx_strand_id
1 'polypeptide(L)'
;MPVPCARRPGHPPADLIRQREMKWVEMTSHWEKTMSRRYKKIKMQCRKGIPSALRARCWPLLCGAHVCQKNNPGTYQKLAEAPGDPQWMETIGRDLHRQFPLHEMFVSPQGHGQQGLLEVLKAYTLYRPEQGYCQAQGPVAAVLLMHLPPEEAFWCLVQICEVYLPGYYGPHMEAVRLDAEVFMALLRRLLPRVHKHLQQVGVGPLLYLPEWFLCLFARSLPFPTVLRVWDAFLSEGVKVLFRVGLTLVRLALGATEQRLACPGLLETLSALRAIPPAQLQEEVFMPQVHSVALSEQDLQREIKAQLAQLPPPRPQARLAGAQAIFEAQQLAGTQGAARPEVPRIVVQPPEEPRPPRRKPQTRGKTFHGLLTRSRGPPIESPTRSHRSSTSFLDTRF
;
A
#
# COMPACT_ATOMS: atom_id res chain seq x y z
N MET A 1 42.72 -21.80 19.82
CA MET A 1 42.72 -20.87 18.67
C MET A 1 41.32 -20.88 18.07
N PRO A 2 40.55 -19.77 18.13
CA PRO A 2 39.26 -19.73 17.46
C PRO A 2 39.49 -19.62 15.95
N VAL A 3 38.83 -20.52 15.20
CA VAL A 3 38.88 -20.58 13.74
C VAL A 3 38.27 -19.29 13.17
N PRO A 4 38.92 -18.57 12.25
CA PRO A 4 38.33 -17.40 11.63
C PRO A 4 37.10 -17.83 10.83
N CYS A 5 35.93 -17.28 11.17
CA CYS A 5 34.70 -17.49 10.42
C CYS A 5 34.93 -17.05 8.96
N ALA A 6 34.85 -17.99 8.03
CA ALA A 6 35.07 -17.76 6.61
C ALA A 6 34.10 -16.66 6.11
N ARG A 7 34.67 -15.58 5.55
CA ARG A 7 33.93 -14.43 5.03
C ARG A 7 32.95 -14.90 3.94
N ARG A 8 31.66 -14.62 4.09
CA ARG A 8 30.70 -14.72 2.98
C ARG A 8 31.14 -13.74 1.87
N PRO A 9 31.29 -14.16 0.61
CA PRO A 9 31.60 -13.25 -0.49
C PRO A 9 30.54 -12.14 -0.57
N GLY A 10 30.98 -10.88 -0.58
CA GLY A 10 30.10 -9.71 -0.76
C GLY A 10 29.68 -8.97 0.51
N HIS A 11 30.01 -9.44 1.72
CA HIS A 11 29.71 -8.68 2.94
C HIS A 11 30.74 -7.55 3.15
N PRO A 12 30.33 -6.29 3.34
CA PRO A 12 31.26 -5.19 3.58
C PRO A 12 32.08 -5.43 4.87
N PRO A 13 33.33 -4.93 4.94
CA PRO A 13 34.15 -5.01 6.14
C PRO A 13 33.43 -4.43 7.36
N ALA A 14 33.60 -5.03 8.53
CA ALA A 14 32.93 -4.60 9.76
C ALA A 14 33.18 -3.11 10.09
N ASP A 15 34.38 -2.61 9.82
CA ASP A 15 34.72 -1.20 10.02
C ASP A 15 33.90 -0.27 9.12
N LEU A 16 33.65 -0.67 7.86
CA LEU A 16 32.82 0.11 6.94
C LEU A 16 31.36 0.15 7.42
N ILE A 17 30.85 -0.96 7.97
CA ILE A 17 29.49 -1.02 8.54
C ILE A 17 29.41 -0.08 9.73
N ARG A 18 30.34 -0.18 10.69
CA ARG A 18 30.39 0.68 11.87
C ARG A 18 30.50 2.16 11.49
N GLN A 19 31.32 2.50 10.49
CA GLN A 19 31.42 3.88 9.99
C GLN A 19 30.10 4.37 9.37
N ARG A 20 29.37 3.52 8.66
CA ARG A 20 28.03 3.87 8.11
C ARG A 20 27.02 4.06 9.24
N GLU A 21 27.04 3.20 10.25
CA GLU A 21 26.18 3.30 11.43
C GLU A 21 26.43 4.59 12.22
N MET A 22 27.69 4.91 12.53
CA MET A 22 28.05 6.13 13.26
C MET A 22 27.58 7.40 12.55
N LYS A 23 27.66 7.43 11.21
CA LYS A 23 27.14 8.56 10.41
C LYS A 23 25.63 8.73 10.59
N TRP A 24 24.88 7.63 10.60
CA TRP A 24 23.43 7.66 10.82
C TRP A 24 23.07 8.06 12.25
N VAL A 25 23.80 7.56 13.26
CA VAL A 25 23.64 7.96 14.66
C VAL A 25 23.87 9.46 14.83
N GLU A 26 24.92 10.03 14.23
CA GLU A 26 25.20 11.47 14.29
C GLU A 26 24.07 12.29 13.64
N MET A 27 23.61 11.89 12.45
CA MET A 27 22.54 12.58 11.71
C MET A 27 21.21 12.55 12.46
N THR A 28 20.85 11.41 13.04
CA THR A 28 19.57 11.21 13.74
C THR A 28 19.56 11.80 15.15
N SER A 29 20.72 12.04 15.77
CA SER A 29 20.79 12.70 17.09
C SER A 29 20.47 14.19 17.03
N HIS A 30 20.57 14.80 15.86
CA HIS A 30 20.20 16.20 15.62
C HIS A 30 19.25 16.28 14.42
N TRP A 31 18.12 15.57 14.51
CA TRP A 31 17.24 15.33 13.36
C TRP A 31 16.73 16.62 12.72
N GLU A 32 16.14 17.53 13.48
CA GLU A 32 15.57 18.79 12.95
C GLU A 32 16.61 19.66 12.24
N LYS A 33 17.78 19.84 12.86
CA LYS A 33 18.92 20.57 12.27
C LYS A 33 19.45 19.86 11.02
N THR A 34 19.48 18.54 11.02
CA THR A 34 19.99 17.75 9.89
C THR A 34 19.00 17.76 8.72
N MET A 35 17.69 17.67 8.98
CA MET A 35 16.66 17.79 7.95
C MET A 35 16.67 19.18 7.31
N SER A 36 16.66 20.24 8.11
CA SER A 36 16.65 21.62 7.60
C SER A 36 17.90 22.00 6.80
N ARG A 37 19.10 21.55 7.21
CA ARG A 37 20.38 22.00 6.61
C ARG A 37 21.08 20.98 5.73
N ARG A 38 20.81 19.69 5.92
CA ARG A 38 21.58 18.57 5.34
C ARG A 38 20.71 17.49 4.69
N TYR A 39 19.47 17.78 4.30
CA TYR A 39 18.59 16.79 3.66
C TYR A 39 19.21 16.10 2.44
N LYS A 40 19.94 16.82 1.58
CA LYS A 40 20.66 16.21 0.44
C LYS A 40 21.60 15.08 0.88
N LYS A 41 22.26 15.22 2.05
CA LYS A 41 23.11 14.18 2.64
C LYS A 41 22.28 13.00 3.10
N ILE A 42 21.17 13.23 3.82
CA ILE A 42 20.23 12.18 4.27
C ILE A 42 19.75 11.36 3.07
N LYS A 43 19.20 12.03 2.06
CA LYS A 43 18.76 11.43 0.81
C LYS A 43 19.84 10.53 0.19
N MET A 44 21.07 11.03 0.09
CA MET A 44 22.20 10.24 -0.42
C MET A 44 22.53 9.02 0.44
N GLN A 45 22.42 9.10 1.77
CA GLN A 45 22.62 7.95 2.64
C GLN A 45 21.47 6.93 2.50
N CYS A 46 20.22 7.36 2.38
CA CYS A 46 19.09 6.46 2.08
C CYS A 46 19.30 5.70 0.76
N ARG A 47 19.78 6.40 -0.27
CA ARG A 47 20.13 5.77 -1.56
C ARG A 47 21.28 4.78 -1.46
N LYS A 48 22.20 4.92 -0.49
CA LYS A 48 23.29 3.97 -0.22
C LYS A 48 22.88 2.79 0.67
N GLY A 49 21.86 2.96 1.51
CA GLY A 49 21.41 1.94 2.45
C GLY A 49 21.47 2.40 3.88
N ILE A 50 20.35 2.23 4.58
CA ILE A 50 20.31 2.33 6.03
C ILE A 50 20.78 0.99 6.58
N PRO A 51 21.80 0.96 7.46
CA PRO A 51 22.18 -0.25 8.16
C PRO A 51 20.96 -0.86 8.87
N SER A 52 20.83 -2.18 8.84
CA SER A 52 19.66 -2.89 9.37
C SER A 52 19.36 -2.49 10.82
N ALA A 53 20.40 -2.38 11.67
CA ALA A 53 20.29 -1.98 13.08
C ALA A 53 19.75 -0.56 13.30
N LEU A 54 19.74 0.30 12.27
CA LEU A 54 19.31 1.70 12.39
C LEU A 54 17.98 1.99 11.72
N ARG A 55 17.35 1.03 11.01
CA ARG A 55 16.03 1.24 10.41
C ARG A 55 14.96 1.56 11.45
N ALA A 56 15.02 0.89 12.61
CA ALA A 56 14.14 1.15 13.74
C ALA A 56 14.14 2.63 14.14
N ARG A 57 15.32 3.25 14.14
CA ARG A 57 15.48 4.68 14.45
C ARG A 57 15.15 5.59 13.26
N CYS A 58 15.54 5.20 12.05
CA CYS A 58 15.50 6.09 10.89
C CYS A 58 14.13 6.15 10.22
N TRP A 59 13.41 5.04 10.10
CA TRP A 59 12.13 5.03 9.38
C TRP A 59 11.08 5.94 10.03
N PRO A 60 10.83 5.90 11.36
CA PRO A 60 9.87 6.80 12.00
C PRO A 60 10.26 8.29 11.91
N LEU A 61 11.56 8.58 11.84
CA LEU A 61 12.08 9.92 11.62
C LEU A 61 11.83 10.40 10.18
N LEU A 62 12.10 9.54 9.18
CA LEU A 62 11.94 9.85 7.75
C LEU A 62 10.48 10.08 7.38
N CYS A 63 9.56 9.22 7.83
CA CYS A 63 8.15 9.34 7.50
C CYS A 63 7.37 10.28 8.44
N GLY A 64 8.03 10.84 9.46
CA GLY A 64 7.37 11.75 10.42
C GLY A 64 6.46 11.05 11.43
N ALA A 65 6.47 9.71 11.51
CA ALA A 65 5.67 8.95 12.47
C ALA A 65 5.97 9.31 13.93
N HIS A 66 7.23 9.63 14.26
CA HIS A 66 7.63 10.03 15.61
C HIS A 66 6.90 11.30 16.11
N VAL A 67 6.59 12.24 15.21
CA VAL A 67 5.79 13.44 15.56
C VAL A 67 4.34 13.06 15.79
N CYS A 68 3.77 12.17 14.98
CA CYS A 68 2.41 11.66 15.18
C CYS A 68 2.26 10.96 16.53
N GLN A 69 3.20 10.08 16.88
CA GLN A 69 3.22 9.41 18.19
C GLN A 69 3.31 10.42 19.33
N LYS A 70 4.26 11.37 19.26
CA LYS A 70 4.43 12.42 20.27
C LYS A 70 3.16 13.27 20.47
N ASN A 71 2.47 13.59 19.39
CA ASN A 71 1.26 14.42 19.42
C ASN A 71 0.00 13.64 19.86
N ASN A 72 0.05 12.31 19.89
CA ASN A 72 -1.08 11.43 20.18
C ASN A 72 -0.71 10.37 21.24
N PRO A 73 -0.27 10.79 22.45
CA PRO A 73 0.19 9.86 23.47
C PRO A 73 -0.93 8.90 23.92
N GLY A 74 -0.63 7.61 23.96
CA GLY A 74 -1.54 6.56 24.39
C GLY A 74 -2.65 6.22 23.39
N THR A 75 -2.68 6.84 22.20
CA THR A 75 -3.68 6.53 21.18
C THR A 75 -3.57 5.11 20.68
N TYR A 76 -2.35 4.64 20.35
CA TYR A 76 -2.17 3.25 19.90
C TYR A 76 -2.61 2.24 20.95
N GLN A 77 -2.21 2.43 22.21
CA GLN A 77 -2.60 1.54 23.30
C GLN A 77 -4.13 1.41 23.42
N LYS A 78 -4.85 2.55 23.39
CA LYS A 78 -6.32 2.55 23.43
C LYS A 78 -6.93 1.79 22.25
N LEU A 79 -6.39 1.95 21.05
CA LEU A 79 -6.87 1.24 19.84
C LEU A 79 -6.52 -0.25 19.88
N ALA A 80 -5.35 -0.60 20.42
CA ALA A 80 -4.90 -1.98 20.59
C ALA A 80 -5.73 -2.72 21.66
N GLU A 81 -6.21 -2.03 22.70
CA GLU A 81 -7.09 -2.60 23.72
C GLU A 81 -8.56 -2.61 23.28
N ALA A 82 -8.98 -1.69 22.41
CA ALA A 82 -10.35 -1.60 21.94
C ALA A 82 -10.78 -2.85 21.13
N PRO A 83 -12.07 -3.23 21.22
CA PRO A 83 -12.62 -4.28 20.37
C PRO A 83 -12.58 -3.83 18.91
N GLY A 84 -12.07 -4.70 18.03
CA GLY A 84 -12.09 -4.47 16.58
C GLY A 84 -13.48 -4.73 16.00
N ASP A 85 -13.76 -4.15 14.83
CA ASP A 85 -14.94 -4.52 14.05
C ASP A 85 -14.88 -6.01 13.67
N PRO A 86 -15.92 -6.82 13.96
CA PRO A 86 -15.92 -8.25 13.65
C PRO A 86 -15.59 -8.58 12.19
N GLN A 87 -16.06 -7.77 11.25
CA GLN A 87 -15.81 -7.96 9.82
C GLN A 87 -14.31 -7.81 9.50
N TRP A 88 -13.66 -6.79 10.06
CA TRP A 88 -12.24 -6.56 9.84
C TRP A 88 -11.38 -7.57 10.58
N MET A 89 -11.78 -7.96 11.79
CA MET A 89 -11.09 -9.01 12.55
C MET A 89 -11.07 -10.34 11.79
N GLU A 90 -12.21 -10.74 11.20
CA GLU A 90 -12.26 -11.94 10.36
C GLU A 90 -11.38 -11.81 9.11
N THR A 91 -11.49 -10.68 8.41
CA THR A 91 -10.74 -10.46 7.16
C THR A 91 -9.23 -10.44 7.40
N ILE A 92 -8.78 -9.70 8.41
CA ILE A 92 -7.37 -9.66 8.81
C ILE A 92 -6.92 -11.06 9.24
N GLY A 93 -7.69 -11.74 10.10
CA GLY A 93 -7.37 -13.08 10.59
C GLY A 93 -7.15 -14.10 9.45
N ARG A 94 -7.97 -14.04 8.40
CA ARG A 94 -7.78 -14.85 7.19
C ARG A 94 -6.54 -14.46 6.39
N ASP A 95 -6.05 -13.23 6.47
CA ASP A 95 -4.86 -12.80 5.73
C ASP A 95 -3.53 -13.06 6.45
N LEU A 96 -3.53 -13.15 7.79
CA LEU A 96 -2.31 -13.28 8.60
C LEU A 96 -1.42 -14.45 8.15
N HIS A 97 -2.00 -15.61 7.86
CA HIS A 97 -1.25 -16.82 7.49
C HIS A 97 -0.48 -16.70 6.17
N ARG A 98 -0.82 -15.72 5.33
CA ARG A 98 -0.15 -15.47 4.03
C ARG A 98 0.96 -14.44 4.13
N GLN A 99 1.11 -13.77 5.28
CA GLN A 99 2.08 -12.69 5.46
C GLN A 99 3.41 -13.27 5.93
N PHE A 100 4.35 -13.44 4.98
CA PHE A 100 5.69 -13.97 5.23
C PHE A 100 5.69 -15.31 6.02
N PRO A 101 4.99 -16.36 5.54
CA PRO A 101 4.75 -17.59 6.30
C PRO A 101 6.01 -18.37 6.68
N LEU A 102 7.13 -18.13 5.98
CA LEU A 102 8.42 -18.78 6.23
C LEU A 102 9.34 -17.94 7.13
N HIS A 103 8.93 -16.74 7.52
CA HIS A 103 9.74 -15.86 8.36
C HIS A 103 9.57 -16.23 9.84
N GLU A 104 10.68 -16.28 10.58
CA GLU A 104 10.72 -16.73 11.99
C GLU A 104 9.72 -16.00 12.90
N MET A 105 9.50 -14.71 12.64
CA MET A 105 8.53 -13.89 13.40
C MET A 105 7.07 -14.31 13.17
N PHE A 106 6.72 -14.82 11.98
CA PHE A 106 5.32 -15.05 11.56
C PHE A 106 4.97 -16.52 11.34
N VAL A 107 5.95 -17.43 11.43
CA VAL A 107 5.79 -18.87 11.14
C VAL A 107 4.85 -19.56 12.12
N SER A 108 4.84 -19.16 13.40
CA SER A 108 3.97 -19.77 14.41
C SER A 108 2.54 -19.22 14.29
N PRO A 109 1.53 -20.08 14.00
CA PRO A 109 0.13 -19.67 14.07
C PRO A 109 -0.17 -19.11 15.46
N GLN A 110 -0.82 -17.95 15.51
CA GLN A 110 -1.15 -17.25 16.76
C GLN A 110 0.09 -16.92 17.64
N GLY A 111 1.31 -16.97 17.09
CA GLY A 111 2.51 -16.54 17.79
C GLY A 111 2.59 -15.01 17.91
N HIS A 112 3.53 -14.51 18.70
CA HIS A 112 3.68 -13.08 18.98
C HIS A 112 3.72 -12.19 17.73
N GLY A 113 4.38 -12.61 16.64
CA GLY A 113 4.41 -11.82 15.41
C GLY A 113 3.05 -11.72 14.71
N GLN A 114 2.29 -12.83 14.63
CA GLN A 114 0.94 -12.79 14.06
C GLN A 114 -0.04 -11.98 14.92
N GLN A 115 0.09 -12.07 16.25
CA GLN A 115 -0.69 -11.26 17.18
C GLN A 115 -0.37 -9.77 17.05
N GLY A 116 0.92 -9.39 17.02
CA GLY A 116 1.33 -8.01 16.80
C GLY A 116 0.87 -7.47 15.44
N LEU A 117 0.89 -8.29 14.40
CA LEU A 117 0.36 -7.93 13.08
C LEU A 117 -1.15 -7.70 13.09
N LEU A 118 -1.90 -8.60 13.74
CA LEU A 118 -3.34 -8.43 13.95
C LEU A 118 -3.64 -7.13 14.71
N GLU A 119 -2.92 -6.86 15.79
CA GLU A 119 -3.12 -5.67 16.62
C GLU A 119 -2.84 -4.37 15.87
N VAL A 120 -1.73 -4.28 15.13
CA VAL A 120 -1.40 -3.09 14.33
C VAL A 120 -2.44 -2.85 13.23
N LEU A 121 -2.83 -3.89 12.49
CA LEU A 121 -3.83 -3.76 11.43
C LEU A 121 -5.21 -3.42 12.00
N LYS A 122 -5.63 -4.07 13.09
CA LYS A 122 -6.86 -3.75 13.80
C LYS A 122 -6.86 -2.30 14.25
N ALA A 123 -5.79 -1.85 14.92
CA ALA A 123 -5.67 -0.48 15.39
C ALA A 123 -5.77 0.52 14.23
N TYR A 124 -5.21 0.19 13.06
CA TYR A 124 -5.39 1.01 11.85
C TYR A 124 -6.87 1.11 11.43
N THR A 125 -7.60 -0.01 11.38
CA THR A 125 -9.02 0.02 11.01
C THR A 125 -9.88 0.84 11.97
N LEU A 126 -9.53 0.86 13.27
CA LEU A 126 -10.21 1.70 14.26
C LEU A 126 -9.80 3.18 14.16
N TYR A 127 -8.56 3.46 13.74
CA TYR A 127 -8.08 4.81 13.51
C TYR A 127 -8.67 5.43 12.24
N ARG A 128 -8.90 4.61 11.19
CA ARG A 128 -9.47 4.98 9.89
C ARG A 128 -10.63 4.07 9.49
N PRO A 129 -11.77 4.14 10.19
CA PRO A 129 -12.92 3.26 9.93
C PRO A 129 -13.48 3.40 8.52
N GLU A 130 -13.37 4.59 7.91
CA GLU A 130 -13.83 4.87 6.54
C GLU A 130 -13.01 4.16 5.46
N GLN A 131 -11.76 3.80 5.76
CA GLN A 131 -10.90 3.04 4.85
C GLN A 131 -10.97 1.54 5.13
N GLY A 132 -11.11 1.16 6.40
CA GLY A 132 -11.13 -0.23 6.81
C GLY A 132 -9.78 -0.92 6.56
N TYR A 133 -9.84 -2.19 6.17
CA TYR A 133 -8.65 -2.99 5.86
C TYR A 133 -8.62 -3.42 4.39
N CYS A 134 -7.53 -3.07 3.71
CA CYS A 134 -7.16 -3.58 2.42
C CYS A 134 -6.10 -4.67 2.60
N GLN A 135 -6.28 -5.85 1.98
CA GLN A 135 -5.35 -6.99 2.06
C GLN A 135 -3.89 -6.63 1.75
N ALA A 136 -3.66 -5.61 0.93
CA ALA A 136 -2.32 -5.15 0.60
C ALA A 136 -1.60 -4.42 1.76
N GLN A 137 -2.31 -4.03 2.82
CA GLN A 137 -1.71 -3.47 4.04
C GLN A 137 -1.00 -4.54 4.88
N GLY A 138 -1.44 -5.80 4.83
CA GLY A 138 -0.83 -6.90 5.57
C GLY A 138 0.69 -7.02 5.39
N PRO A 139 1.19 -7.14 4.14
CA PRO A 139 2.63 -7.19 3.87
C PRO A 139 3.36 -5.93 4.32
N VAL A 140 2.75 -4.74 4.20
CA VAL A 140 3.34 -3.47 4.60
C VAL A 140 3.52 -3.43 6.12
N ALA A 141 2.47 -3.76 6.88
CA ALA A 141 2.52 -3.82 8.34
C ALA A 141 3.50 -4.89 8.84
N ALA A 142 3.58 -6.05 8.16
CA ALA A 142 4.54 -7.10 8.50
C ALA A 142 5.99 -6.64 8.36
N VAL A 143 6.36 -5.98 7.25
CA VAL A 143 7.72 -5.45 7.04
C VAL A 143 8.09 -4.40 8.09
N LEU A 144 7.12 -3.56 8.49
CA LEU A 144 7.31 -2.60 9.58
C LEU A 144 7.58 -3.31 10.91
N LEU A 145 6.76 -4.30 11.28
CA LEU A 145 6.92 -5.07 12.53
C LEU A 145 8.21 -5.89 12.60
N MET A 146 8.78 -6.29 11.46
CA MET A 146 10.10 -6.93 11.42
C MET A 146 11.22 -6.00 11.92
N HIS A 147 11.01 -4.68 11.92
CA HIS A 147 12.03 -3.67 12.24
C HIS A 147 11.65 -2.73 13.38
N LEU A 148 10.38 -2.68 13.76
CA LEU A 148 9.83 -1.66 14.65
C LEU A 148 8.97 -2.31 15.74
N PRO A 149 8.93 -1.72 16.95
CA PRO A 149 7.93 -2.08 17.93
C PRO A 149 6.50 -1.75 17.43
N PRO A 150 5.45 -2.38 17.96
CA PRO A 150 4.09 -2.27 17.42
C PRO A 150 3.54 -0.84 17.30
N GLU A 151 3.76 0.02 18.30
CA GLU A 151 3.29 1.41 18.25
C GLU A 151 3.97 2.21 17.12
N GLU A 152 5.28 2.07 16.97
CA GLU A 152 6.02 2.76 15.90
C GLU A 152 5.65 2.23 14.52
N ALA A 153 5.45 0.90 14.41
CA ALA A 153 4.96 0.26 13.19
C ALA A 153 3.56 0.80 12.82
N PHE A 154 2.66 0.94 13.79
CA PHE A 154 1.34 1.54 13.59
C PHE A 154 1.43 2.97 13.05
N TRP A 155 2.22 3.85 13.67
CA TRP A 155 2.34 5.23 13.19
C TRP A 155 3.05 5.34 11.83
N CYS A 156 4.00 4.45 11.54
CA CYS A 156 4.60 4.37 10.21
C CYS A 156 3.58 3.89 9.16
N LEU A 157 2.72 2.92 9.50
CA LEU A 157 1.64 2.47 8.63
C LEU A 157 0.65 3.61 8.34
N VAL A 158 0.25 4.35 9.38
CA VAL A 158 -0.58 5.56 9.24
C VAL A 158 0.06 6.55 8.28
N GLN A 159 1.35 6.86 8.44
CA GLN A 159 2.05 7.77 7.52
C GLN A 159 2.06 7.25 6.08
N ILE A 160 2.34 5.96 5.87
CA ILE A 160 2.37 5.36 4.53
C ILE A 160 1.00 5.47 3.86
N CYS A 161 -0.07 5.07 4.55
CA CYS A 161 -1.42 5.06 3.98
C CYS A 161 -1.99 6.47 3.78
N GLU A 162 -1.79 7.37 4.75
CA GLU A 162 -2.46 8.67 4.77
C GLU A 162 -1.69 9.78 4.07
N VAL A 163 -0.36 9.70 4.07
CA VAL A 163 0.49 10.82 3.62
C VAL A 163 1.27 10.49 2.36
N TYR A 164 1.82 9.29 2.25
CA TYR A 164 2.54 8.87 1.04
C TYR A 164 1.59 8.35 -0.04
N LEU A 165 0.60 7.54 0.34
CA LEU A 165 -0.29 6.81 -0.57
C LEU A 165 -1.80 7.07 -0.32
N PRO A 166 -2.24 8.32 -0.11
CA PRO A 166 -3.65 8.60 0.10
C PRO A 166 -4.49 8.09 -1.09
N GLY A 167 -5.60 7.39 -0.78
CA GLY A 167 -6.50 6.82 -1.78
C GLY A 167 -6.03 5.50 -2.42
N TYR A 168 -4.91 4.92 -1.97
CA TYR A 168 -4.47 3.59 -2.44
C TYR A 168 -5.28 2.46 -1.83
N TYR A 169 -5.54 2.53 -0.52
CA TYR A 169 -6.14 1.45 0.26
C TYR A 169 -7.66 1.58 0.44
N GLY A 170 -8.26 2.62 -0.17
CA GLY A 170 -9.71 2.79 -0.18
C GLY A 170 -10.42 1.82 -1.13
N PRO A 171 -11.76 1.67 -1.01
CA PRO A 171 -12.54 0.64 -1.72
C PRO A 171 -12.49 0.76 -3.25
N HIS A 172 -12.24 1.96 -3.78
CA HIS A 172 -12.22 2.21 -5.23
C HIS A 172 -10.81 2.30 -5.82
N MET A 173 -9.76 2.28 -4.98
CA MET A 173 -8.35 2.40 -5.37
C MET A 173 -8.09 3.51 -6.41
N GLU A 174 -8.75 4.67 -6.25
CA GLU A 174 -8.75 5.75 -7.25
C GLU A 174 -7.34 6.24 -7.56
N ALA A 175 -6.50 6.33 -6.52
CA ALA A 175 -5.11 6.76 -6.67
C ALA A 175 -4.25 5.73 -7.43
N VAL A 176 -4.54 4.42 -7.28
CA VAL A 176 -3.85 3.38 -8.05
C VAL A 176 -4.23 3.45 -9.54
N ARG A 177 -5.50 3.70 -9.85
CA ARG A 177 -5.97 3.87 -11.23
C ARG A 177 -5.34 5.10 -11.89
N LEU A 178 -5.32 6.23 -11.18
CA LEU A 178 -4.60 7.43 -11.62
C LEU A 178 -3.12 7.13 -11.88
N ASP A 179 -2.46 6.44 -10.93
CA ASP A 179 -1.04 6.13 -11.06
C ASP A 179 -0.75 5.09 -12.15
N ALA A 180 -1.72 4.26 -12.52
CA ALA A 180 -1.63 3.39 -13.68
C ALA A 180 -1.58 4.21 -15.00
N GLU A 181 -2.40 5.25 -15.12
CA GLU A 181 -2.36 6.18 -16.28
C GLU A 181 -1.05 6.98 -16.31
N VAL A 182 -0.62 7.50 -15.16
CA VAL A 182 0.68 8.19 -15.03
C VAL A 182 1.82 7.23 -15.43
N PHE A 183 1.79 5.98 -14.97
CA PHE A 183 2.79 4.99 -15.31
C PHE A 183 2.80 4.69 -16.82
N MET A 184 1.64 4.59 -17.46
CA MET A 184 1.54 4.40 -18.90
C MET A 184 2.14 5.57 -19.68
N ALA A 185 1.85 6.81 -19.27
CA ALA A 185 2.44 7.99 -19.87
C ALA A 185 3.97 8.04 -19.70
N LEU A 186 4.47 7.64 -18.52
CA LEU A 186 5.91 7.53 -18.26
C LEU A 186 6.56 6.42 -19.10
N LEU A 187 5.90 5.28 -19.32
CA LEU A 187 6.36 4.24 -20.24
C LEU A 187 6.46 4.79 -21.66
N ARG A 188 5.46 5.56 -22.11
CA ARG A 188 5.49 6.20 -23.45
C ARG A 188 6.71 7.10 -23.61
N ARG A 189 7.00 7.90 -22.58
CA ARG A 189 8.10 8.88 -22.58
C ARG A 189 9.48 8.24 -22.45
N LEU A 190 9.63 7.27 -21.54
CA LEU A 190 10.93 6.73 -21.14
C LEU A 190 11.29 5.40 -21.80
N LEU A 191 10.28 4.59 -22.16
CA LEU A 191 10.43 3.26 -22.74
C LEU A 191 9.48 3.08 -23.95
N PRO A 192 9.52 3.95 -24.98
CA PRO A 192 8.50 4.00 -26.04
C PRO A 192 8.31 2.67 -26.80
N ARG A 193 9.39 1.92 -27.00
CA ARG A 193 9.36 0.59 -27.62
C ARG A 193 8.63 -0.45 -26.77
N VAL A 194 8.76 -0.36 -25.45
CA VAL A 194 8.05 -1.23 -24.51
C VAL A 194 6.59 -0.82 -24.41
N HIS A 195 6.30 0.49 -24.29
CA HIS A 195 4.93 1.02 -24.35
C HIS A 195 4.19 0.52 -25.60
N LYS A 196 4.80 0.63 -26.79
CA LYS A 196 4.18 0.15 -28.04
C LYS A 196 3.89 -1.35 -27.98
N HIS A 197 4.83 -2.15 -27.49
CA HIS A 197 4.66 -3.59 -27.37
C HIS A 197 3.51 -3.94 -26.40
N LEU A 198 3.50 -3.36 -25.20
CA LEU A 198 2.44 -3.56 -24.20
C LEU A 198 1.05 -3.22 -24.75
N GLN A 199 0.94 -2.14 -25.53
CA GLN A 199 -0.31 -1.77 -26.21
C GLN A 199 -0.72 -2.80 -27.28
N GLN A 200 0.22 -3.31 -28.07
CA GLN A 200 -0.05 -4.30 -29.11
C GLN A 200 -0.54 -5.63 -28.54
N VAL A 201 0.01 -6.07 -27.41
CA VAL A 201 -0.35 -7.33 -26.76
C VAL A 201 -1.46 -7.19 -25.72
N GLY A 202 -2.03 -5.98 -25.55
CA GLY A 202 -3.15 -5.72 -24.64
C GLY A 202 -2.81 -5.77 -23.15
N VAL A 203 -1.56 -5.51 -22.77
CA VAL A 203 -1.11 -5.52 -21.36
C VAL A 203 -1.18 -4.11 -20.77
N GLY A 204 -2.25 -3.86 -20.01
CA GLY A 204 -2.42 -2.63 -19.25
C GLY A 204 -1.68 -2.65 -17.89
N PRO A 205 -1.30 -1.47 -17.35
CA PRO A 205 -0.58 -1.36 -16.07
C PRO A 205 -1.33 -1.95 -14.87
N LEU A 206 -2.66 -1.93 -14.87
CA LEU A 206 -3.47 -2.50 -13.78
C LEU A 206 -3.31 -4.03 -13.60
N LEU A 207 -2.70 -4.73 -14.56
CA LEU A 207 -2.44 -6.16 -14.47
C LEU A 207 -1.22 -6.53 -13.61
N TYR A 208 -0.37 -5.55 -13.26
CA TYR A 208 0.85 -5.79 -12.48
C TYR A 208 1.14 -4.69 -11.44
N LEU A 209 0.72 -3.45 -11.70
CA LEU A 209 1.02 -2.30 -10.84
C LEU A 209 0.38 -2.40 -9.43
N PRO A 210 -0.84 -2.92 -9.24
CA PRO A 210 -1.40 -3.08 -7.89
C PRO A 210 -0.54 -3.97 -6.98
N GLU A 211 -0.03 -5.10 -7.49
CA GLU A 211 0.86 -6.00 -6.74
C GLU A 211 2.13 -5.27 -6.29
N TRP A 212 2.70 -4.49 -7.20
CA TRP A 212 3.92 -3.71 -6.97
C TRP A 212 3.72 -2.55 -5.99
N PHE A 213 2.68 -1.74 -6.21
CA PHE A 213 2.55 -0.44 -5.54
C PHE A 213 1.81 -0.55 -4.21
N LEU A 214 0.73 -1.34 -4.14
CA LEU A 214 -0.04 -1.47 -2.90
C LEU A 214 0.77 -2.14 -1.79
N CYS A 215 1.63 -3.09 -2.15
CA CYS A 215 2.49 -3.82 -1.22
C CYS A 215 3.90 -3.23 -1.13
N LEU A 216 4.18 -2.07 -1.73
CA LEU A 216 5.52 -1.46 -1.76
C LEU A 216 6.62 -2.45 -2.18
N PHE A 217 6.33 -3.26 -3.19
CA PHE A 217 7.17 -4.34 -3.74
C PHE A 217 7.53 -5.47 -2.78
N ALA A 218 6.95 -5.52 -1.57
CA ALA A 218 7.25 -6.51 -0.54
C ALA A 218 7.00 -7.97 -0.99
N ARG A 219 6.11 -8.17 -1.98
CA ARG A 219 5.81 -9.49 -2.56
C ARG A 219 6.61 -9.81 -3.83
N SER A 220 7.21 -8.79 -4.47
CA SER A 220 7.71 -8.90 -5.85
C SER A 220 9.23 -8.80 -5.95
N LEU A 221 9.92 -8.33 -4.91
CA LEU A 221 11.38 -8.18 -4.88
C LEU A 221 12.00 -9.07 -3.80
N PRO A 222 13.29 -9.48 -3.96
CA PRO A 222 14.06 -10.08 -2.88
C PRO A 222 14.07 -9.16 -1.65
N PHE A 223 13.92 -9.74 -0.45
CA PHE A 223 13.73 -8.97 0.78
C PHE A 223 14.80 -7.90 1.05
N PRO A 224 16.13 -8.16 0.87
CA PRO A 224 17.13 -7.09 1.01
C PRO A 224 16.84 -5.89 0.11
N THR A 225 16.49 -6.15 -1.16
CA THR A 225 16.11 -5.12 -2.14
C THR A 225 14.85 -4.36 -1.73
N VAL A 226 13.85 -5.03 -1.14
CA VAL A 226 12.65 -4.37 -0.58
C VAL A 226 13.07 -3.32 0.45
N LEU A 227 13.95 -3.66 1.38
CA LEU A 227 14.40 -2.72 2.42
C LEU A 227 15.13 -1.52 1.81
N ARG A 228 15.89 -1.73 0.74
CA ARG A 228 16.60 -0.66 0.02
C ARG A 228 15.65 0.25 -0.74
N VAL A 229 14.59 -0.31 -1.32
CA VAL A 229 13.49 0.47 -1.92
C VAL A 229 12.79 1.29 -0.85
N TRP A 230 12.50 0.72 0.31
CA TRP A 230 11.84 1.40 1.43
C TRP A 230 12.66 2.54 2.01
N ASP A 231 13.97 2.33 2.22
CA ASP A 231 14.90 3.39 2.64
C ASP A 231 14.80 4.62 1.70
N ALA A 232 14.77 4.38 0.39
CA ALA A 232 14.65 5.44 -0.61
C ALA A 232 13.23 6.03 -0.67
N PHE A 233 12.19 5.20 -0.61
CA PHE A 233 10.78 5.61 -0.67
C PHE A 233 10.40 6.52 0.51
N LEU A 234 10.75 6.14 1.74
CA LEU A 234 10.47 6.96 2.92
C LEU A 234 11.22 8.30 2.84
N SER A 235 12.41 8.33 2.22
CA SER A 235 13.12 9.59 1.99
C SER A 235 12.54 10.45 0.88
N GLU A 236 12.30 9.88 -0.31
CA GLU A 236 12.08 10.62 -1.57
C GLU A 236 10.66 10.52 -2.14
N GLY A 237 9.77 9.84 -1.42
CA GLY A 237 8.35 9.70 -1.75
C GLY A 237 8.06 8.70 -2.87
N VAL A 238 6.80 8.74 -3.34
CA VAL A 238 6.23 7.76 -4.27
C VAL A 238 6.96 7.65 -5.60
N LYS A 239 7.70 8.70 -6.02
CA LYS A 239 8.54 8.67 -7.21
C LYS A 239 9.48 7.47 -7.27
N VAL A 240 9.95 7.00 -6.10
CA VAL A 240 10.78 5.80 -6.02
C VAL A 240 10.03 4.58 -6.55
N LEU A 241 8.74 4.42 -6.23
CA LEU A 241 7.93 3.30 -6.70
C LEU A 241 7.80 3.29 -8.23
N PHE A 242 7.59 4.46 -8.84
CA PHE A 242 7.59 4.61 -10.30
C PHE A 242 8.93 4.23 -10.92
N ARG A 243 10.05 4.68 -10.35
CA ARG A 243 11.40 4.32 -10.84
C ARG A 243 11.65 2.82 -10.73
N VAL A 244 11.23 2.19 -9.64
CA VAL A 244 11.32 0.73 -9.44
C VAL A 244 10.49 0.00 -10.50
N GLY A 245 9.21 0.35 -10.67
CA GLY A 245 8.34 -0.26 -11.66
C GLY A 245 8.87 -0.11 -13.10
N LEU A 246 9.34 1.09 -13.47
CA LEU A 246 9.95 1.32 -14.79
C LEU A 246 11.22 0.49 -14.98
N THR A 247 12.00 0.29 -13.92
CA THR A 247 13.19 -0.55 -13.95
C THR A 247 12.81 -2.02 -14.18
N LEU A 248 11.81 -2.54 -13.47
CA LEU A 248 11.31 -3.91 -13.66
C LEU A 248 10.83 -4.14 -15.10
N VAL A 249 10.01 -3.22 -15.63
CA VAL A 249 9.53 -3.30 -17.02
C VAL A 249 10.71 -3.28 -18.01
N ARG A 250 11.72 -2.43 -17.78
CA ARG A 250 12.92 -2.40 -18.62
C ARG A 250 13.73 -3.69 -18.54
N LEU A 251 13.87 -4.30 -17.37
CA LEU A 251 14.61 -5.57 -17.22
C LEU A 251 13.88 -6.72 -17.90
N ALA A 252 12.56 -6.73 -17.86
CA ALA A 252 11.74 -7.78 -18.48
C ALA A 252 11.61 -7.63 -20.00
N LEU A 253 11.44 -6.41 -20.51
CA LEU A 253 11.00 -6.14 -21.89
C LEU A 253 11.86 -5.11 -22.64
N GLY A 254 12.97 -4.65 -22.06
CA GLY A 254 13.79 -3.58 -22.63
C GLY A 254 14.50 -4.00 -23.91
N ALA A 255 14.94 -5.26 -24.00
CA ALA A 255 15.59 -5.80 -25.19
C ALA A 255 14.58 -6.15 -26.29
N THR A 256 15.04 -6.17 -27.54
CA THR A 256 14.20 -6.59 -28.67
C THR A 256 13.86 -8.07 -28.58
N GLU A 257 14.83 -8.92 -28.26
CA GLU A 257 14.64 -10.37 -28.14
C GLU A 257 13.60 -10.74 -27.07
N GLN A 258 13.65 -10.07 -25.92
CA GLN A 258 12.67 -10.24 -24.85
C GLN A 258 11.23 -9.96 -25.33
N ARG A 259 11.03 -8.89 -26.10
CA ARG A 259 9.71 -8.54 -26.65
C ARG A 259 9.27 -9.49 -27.75
N LEU A 260 10.20 -9.98 -28.58
CA LEU A 260 9.89 -10.98 -29.60
C LEU A 260 9.49 -12.33 -28.99
N ALA A 261 10.05 -12.67 -27.83
CA ALA A 261 9.69 -13.87 -27.07
C ALA A 261 8.34 -13.76 -26.34
N CYS A 262 7.70 -12.58 -26.32
CA CYS A 262 6.44 -12.31 -25.64
C CYS A 262 5.33 -11.89 -26.63
N PRO A 263 4.87 -12.76 -27.55
CA PRO A 263 3.91 -12.36 -28.58
C PRO A 263 2.52 -12.01 -28.04
N GLY A 264 2.17 -12.47 -26.84
CA GLY A 264 0.86 -12.32 -26.23
C GLY A 264 0.88 -11.78 -24.81
N LEU A 265 -0.34 -11.62 -24.27
CA LEU A 265 -0.59 -11.09 -22.93
C LEU A 265 0.04 -11.97 -21.83
N LEU A 266 -0.13 -13.29 -21.92
CA LEU A 266 0.31 -14.23 -20.88
C LEU A 266 1.84 -14.32 -20.79
N GLU A 267 2.52 -14.40 -21.93
CA GLU A 267 3.98 -14.44 -22.01
C GLU A 267 4.57 -13.14 -21.45
N THR A 268 3.98 -12.01 -21.81
CA THR A 268 4.42 -10.68 -21.32
C THR A 268 4.25 -10.56 -19.80
N LEU A 269 3.11 -10.98 -19.25
CA LEU A 269 2.89 -10.97 -17.80
C LEU A 269 3.81 -11.95 -17.07
N SER A 270 4.12 -13.09 -17.69
CA SER A 270 5.08 -14.06 -17.14
C SER A 270 6.50 -13.50 -17.13
N ALA A 271 6.91 -12.81 -18.20
CA ALA A 271 8.22 -12.15 -18.28
C ALA A 271 8.38 -11.06 -17.20
N LEU A 272 7.33 -10.29 -16.92
CA LEU A 272 7.33 -9.28 -15.86
C LEU A 272 7.50 -9.88 -14.45
N ARG A 273 7.09 -11.14 -14.24
CA ARG A 273 7.25 -11.87 -12.97
C ARG A 273 8.54 -12.69 -12.89
N ALA A 274 9.12 -13.06 -14.03
CA ALA A 274 10.25 -13.97 -14.12
C ALA A 274 11.60 -13.25 -14.36
N ILE A 275 11.77 -12.03 -13.83
CA ILE A 275 13.05 -11.31 -13.94
C ILE A 275 14.12 -12.11 -13.17
N PRO A 276 15.29 -12.39 -13.78
CA PRO A 276 16.32 -13.20 -13.15
C PRO A 276 16.75 -12.65 -11.77
N PRO A 277 16.81 -13.48 -10.71
CA PRO A 277 17.12 -13.02 -9.35
C PRO A 277 18.43 -12.24 -9.23
N ALA A 278 19.44 -12.57 -10.04
CA ALA A 278 20.72 -11.85 -10.08
C ALA A 278 20.56 -10.36 -10.44
N GLN A 279 19.58 -10.02 -11.29
CA GLN A 279 19.29 -8.63 -11.67
C GLN A 279 18.49 -7.88 -10.61
N LEU A 280 17.85 -8.61 -9.69
CA LEU A 280 17.04 -8.07 -8.59
C LEU A 280 17.81 -7.93 -7.27
N GLN A 281 19.08 -8.31 -7.23
CA GLN A 281 19.95 -8.09 -6.07
C GLN A 281 20.17 -6.60 -5.82
N GLU A 282 20.14 -6.17 -4.56
CA GLU A 282 20.15 -4.75 -4.19
C GLU A 282 21.32 -3.94 -4.78
N GLU A 283 22.52 -4.52 -4.86
CA GLU A 283 23.72 -3.87 -5.39
C GLU A 283 23.66 -3.66 -6.92
N VAL A 284 22.88 -4.48 -7.63
CA VAL A 284 22.71 -4.39 -9.10
C VAL A 284 21.45 -3.58 -9.45
N PHE A 285 20.38 -3.80 -8.71
CA PHE A 285 19.06 -3.23 -8.98
C PHE A 285 18.98 -1.76 -8.59
N MET A 286 19.44 -1.39 -7.40
CA MET A 286 19.27 -0.02 -6.90
C MET A 286 20.01 1.05 -7.71
N PRO A 287 21.25 0.83 -8.22
CA PRO A 287 21.89 1.79 -9.12
C PRO A 287 21.06 2.09 -10.37
N GLN A 288 20.40 1.06 -10.93
CA GLN A 288 19.53 1.19 -12.09
C GLN A 288 18.25 1.98 -11.77
N VAL A 289 17.66 1.76 -10.59
CA VAL A 289 16.51 2.55 -10.10
C VAL A 289 16.89 4.02 -9.92
N HIS A 290 18.07 4.29 -9.34
CA HIS A 290 18.55 5.65 -9.11
C HIS A 290 18.86 6.40 -10.41
N SER A 291 19.26 5.68 -11.46
CA SER A 291 19.59 6.23 -12.78
C SER A 291 18.36 6.54 -13.65
N VAL A 292 17.14 6.14 -13.25
CA VAL A 292 15.92 6.48 -13.99
C VAL A 292 15.71 8.00 -14.00
N ALA A 293 15.62 8.57 -15.21
CA ALA A 293 15.42 9.99 -15.47
C ALA A 293 13.95 10.43 -15.23
N LEU A 294 13.53 10.33 -13.97
CA LEU A 294 12.23 10.78 -13.47
C LEU A 294 12.47 11.66 -12.25
N SER A 295 12.33 12.97 -12.36
CA SER A 295 12.39 13.91 -11.22
C SER A 295 11.03 14.02 -10.52
N GLU A 296 11.00 14.68 -9.35
CA GLU A 296 9.72 14.96 -8.66
C GLU A 296 8.83 15.87 -9.51
N GLN A 297 9.42 16.90 -10.11
CA GLN A 297 8.72 17.81 -11.01
C GLN A 297 8.15 17.11 -12.23
N ASP A 298 8.83 16.11 -12.78
CA ASP A 298 8.30 15.31 -13.89
C ASP A 298 7.06 14.54 -13.47
N LEU A 299 7.13 13.87 -12.32
CA LEU A 299 6.02 13.08 -11.81
C LEU A 299 4.81 13.95 -11.46
N GLN A 300 5.01 15.08 -10.79
CA GLN A 300 3.93 16.01 -10.44
C GLN A 300 3.26 16.62 -11.68
N ARG A 301 4.05 16.93 -12.73
CA ARG A 301 3.50 17.38 -14.01
C ARG A 301 2.61 16.33 -14.64
N GLU A 302 3.04 15.07 -14.65
CA GLU A 302 2.25 13.97 -15.21
C GLU A 302 0.97 13.71 -14.40
N ILE A 303 1.07 13.66 -13.07
CA ILE A 303 -0.10 13.52 -12.18
C ILE A 303 -1.11 14.63 -12.46
N LYS A 304 -0.67 15.89 -12.57
CA LYS A 304 -1.55 17.03 -12.88
C LYS A 304 -2.22 16.88 -14.24
N ALA A 305 -1.49 16.41 -15.26
CA ALA A 305 -2.02 16.19 -16.59
C ALA A 305 -3.10 15.10 -16.63
N GLN A 306 -2.91 14.00 -15.89
CA GLN A 306 -3.91 12.93 -15.79
C GLN A 306 -5.11 13.34 -14.94
N LEU A 307 -4.90 14.04 -13.82
CA LEU A 307 -5.99 14.58 -12.99
C LEU A 307 -6.90 15.58 -13.74
N ALA A 308 -6.34 16.33 -14.68
CA ALA A 308 -7.12 17.26 -15.50
C ALA A 308 -8.13 16.55 -16.42
N GLN A 309 -7.91 15.27 -16.72
CA GLN A 309 -8.78 14.45 -17.56
C GLN A 309 -9.83 13.68 -16.75
N LEU A 310 -9.69 13.61 -15.42
CA LEU A 310 -10.61 12.87 -14.55
C LEU A 310 -11.73 13.77 -13.99
N PRO A 311 -12.98 13.29 -13.99
CA PRO A 311 -14.07 13.94 -13.26
C PRO A 311 -13.83 13.84 -11.74
N PRO A 312 -14.38 14.78 -10.94
CA PRO A 312 -14.38 14.64 -9.49
C PRO A 312 -15.19 13.41 -9.03
N PRO A 313 -14.87 12.80 -7.87
CA PRO A 313 -13.88 13.22 -6.88
C PRO A 313 -12.43 12.93 -7.29
N ARG A 314 -11.49 13.76 -6.82
CA ARG A 314 -10.06 13.61 -7.10
C ARG A 314 -9.36 13.04 -5.86
N PRO A 315 -8.37 12.15 -6.04
CA PRO A 315 -7.53 11.69 -4.95
C PRO A 315 -6.90 12.85 -4.18
N GLN A 316 -6.75 12.68 -2.87
CA GLN A 316 -6.06 13.66 -2.04
C GLN A 316 -4.59 13.81 -2.47
N ALA A 317 -4.05 15.02 -2.32
CA ALA A 317 -2.66 15.29 -2.63
C ALA A 317 -1.74 14.62 -1.59
N ARG A 318 -0.72 13.92 -2.10
CA ARG A 318 0.33 13.29 -1.28
C ARG A 318 1.55 14.17 -1.13
N LEU A 319 2.33 13.95 -0.07
CA LEU A 319 3.60 14.66 0.13
C LEU A 319 4.77 13.97 -0.60
N ALA A 320 5.72 14.77 -1.06
CA ALA A 320 6.83 14.34 -1.92
C ALA A 320 7.96 13.57 -1.19
N GLY A 321 7.75 13.16 0.07
CA GLY A 321 8.72 12.43 0.90
C GLY A 321 9.13 13.18 2.18
N ALA A 322 10.22 12.72 2.80
CA ALA A 322 10.62 13.12 4.15
C ALA A 322 10.79 14.63 4.34
N GLN A 323 11.36 15.33 3.35
CA GLN A 323 11.56 16.79 3.46
C GLN A 323 10.23 17.54 3.52
N ALA A 324 9.28 17.22 2.63
CA ALA A 324 7.97 17.86 2.59
C ALA A 324 7.15 17.55 3.85
N ILE A 325 7.25 16.33 4.37
CA ILE A 325 6.61 15.93 5.62
C ILE A 325 7.19 16.71 6.80
N PHE A 326 8.51 16.81 6.89
CA PHE A 326 9.17 17.58 7.93
C PHE A 326 8.75 19.05 7.90
N GLU A 327 8.75 19.68 6.73
CA GLU A 327 8.30 21.08 6.54
C GLU A 327 6.84 21.28 6.97
N ALA A 328 5.94 20.37 6.57
CA ALA A 328 4.53 20.42 6.96
C ALA A 328 4.35 20.28 8.49
N GLN A 329 5.11 19.41 9.13
CA GLN A 329 5.04 19.21 10.59
C GLN A 329 5.57 20.43 11.37
N GLN A 330 6.62 21.08 10.89
CA GLN A 330 7.13 22.31 11.50
C GLN A 330 6.10 23.45 11.41
N LEU A 331 5.40 23.58 10.27
CA LEU A 331 4.32 24.55 10.10
C LEU A 331 3.11 24.26 11.00
N ALA A 332 2.73 22.99 11.15
CA ALA A 332 1.64 22.62 12.05
C ALA A 332 2.00 22.87 13.53
N GLY A 333 3.27 22.70 13.90
CA GLY A 333 3.77 22.96 15.25
C GLY A 333 3.77 24.45 15.62
N THR A 334 4.04 25.35 14.67
CA THR A 334 4.02 26.80 14.91
C THR A 334 2.62 27.39 14.94
N GLN A 335 1.66 26.77 14.25
CA GLN A 335 0.26 27.23 14.21
C GLN A 335 -0.62 26.72 15.37
N GLY A 336 -0.06 25.96 16.32
CA GLY A 336 -0.82 25.40 17.43
C GLY A 336 -1.90 24.45 16.94
N ALA A 337 -1.49 23.26 16.45
CA ALA A 337 -2.39 22.29 15.84
C ALA A 337 -3.67 22.05 16.65
N ALA A 338 -4.83 22.36 16.05
CA ALA A 338 -6.11 21.84 16.47
C ALA A 338 -6.01 20.31 16.48
N ARG A 339 -6.26 19.71 17.65
CA ARG A 339 -6.24 18.26 17.83
C ARG A 339 -7.21 17.64 16.82
N PRO A 340 -6.80 16.69 15.96
CA PRO A 340 -7.78 15.88 15.25
C PRO A 340 -8.65 15.20 16.30
N GLU A 341 -9.96 15.45 16.26
CA GLU A 341 -10.91 14.75 17.13
C GLU A 341 -10.78 13.25 16.82
N VAL A 342 -10.32 12.48 17.81
CA VAL A 342 -10.41 11.03 17.76
C VAL A 342 -11.90 10.71 17.60
N PRO A 343 -12.33 10.00 16.54
CA PRO A 343 -13.72 9.60 16.40
C PRO A 343 -14.16 8.90 17.68
N ARG A 344 -15.18 9.44 18.35
CA ARG A 344 -15.77 8.78 19.51
C ARG A 344 -16.28 7.42 19.02
N ILE A 345 -15.74 6.34 19.57
CA ILE A 345 -16.27 5.00 19.37
C ILE A 345 -17.70 5.02 19.92
N VAL A 346 -18.69 5.16 19.05
CA VAL A 346 -20.10 5.01 19.43
C VAL A 346 -20.38 3.52 19.45
N VAL A 347 -20.18 2.89 20.61
CA VAL A 347 -20.78 1.59 20.88
C VAL A 347 -22.28 1.85 21.01
N GLN A 348 -23.06 1.51 19.98
CA GLN A 348 -24.50 1.46 20.12
C GLN A 348 -24.80 0.37 21.17
N PRO A 349 -25.56 0.67 22.24
CA PRO A 349 -25.97 -0.36 23.19
C PRO A 349 -26.79 -1.43 22.45
N PRO A 350 -26.73 -2.70 22.86
CA PRO A 350 -27.49 -3.77 22.21
C PRO A 350 -28.97 -3.41 22.23
N GLU A 351 -29.62 -3.46 21.06
CA GLU A 351 -31.08 -3.26 20.96
C GLU A 351 -31.79 -4.28 21.88
N GLU A 352 -32.59 -3.77 22.80
CA GLU A 352 -33.51 -4.61 23.57
C GLU A 352 -34.48 -5.31 22.60
N PRO A 353 -34.81 -6.60 22.84
CA PRO A 353 -35.70 -7.35 21.96
C PRO A 353 -37.09 -6.70 21.93
N ARG A 354 -37.45 -6.15 20.78
CA ARG A 354 -38.80 -5.60 20.55
C ARG A 354 -39.84 -6.73 20.67
N PRO A 355 -40.97 -6.51 21.36
CA PRO A 355 -42.02 -7.51 21.46
C PRO A 355 -42.67 -7.78 20.10
N PRO A 356 -43.18 -9.00 19.85
CA PRO A 356 -43.69 -9.38 18.55
C PRO A 356 -44.93 -8.55 18.16
N ARG A 357 -44.89 -7.95 16.97
CA ARG A 357 -46.05 -7.29 16.36
C ARG A 357 -47.20 -8.30 16.21
N ARG A 358 -48.33 -8.00 16.86
CA ARG A 358 -49.60 -8.73 16.66
C ARG A 358 -50.08 -8.56 15.22
N LYS A 359 -50.34 -9.66 14.52
CA LYS A 359 -50.99 -9.66 13.20
C LYS A 359 -52.42 -9.10 13.32
N PRO A 360 -52.88 -8.21 12.42
CA PRO A 360 -54.27 -7.78 12.41
C PRO A 360 -55.19 -8.94 11.97
N GLN A 361 -56.22 -9.22 12.76
CA GLN A 361 -57.32 -10.10 12.39
C GLN A 361 -58.20 -9.40 11.34
N THR A 362 -58.29 -9.95 10.13
CA THR A 362 -59.29 -9.55 9.14
C THR A 362 -60.57 -10.35 9.37
N ARG A 363 -61.57 -9.68 9.96
CA ARG A 363 -62.96 -10.19 10.05
C ARG A 363 -63.78 -9.48 8.97
N GLY A 364 -64.34 -10.28 8.05
CA GLY A 364 -64.96 -9.80 6.82
C GLY A 364 -66.24 -8.99 6.99
N LYS A 365 -66.53 -8.17 5.98
CA LYS A 365 -67.88 -7.74 5.61
C LYS A 365 -67.97 -7.66 4.09
N THR A 366 -68.97 -8.37 3.57
CA THR A 366 -69.48 -8.45 2.21
C THR A 366 -70.13 -7.13 1.78
N PHE A 367 -69.99 -6.74 0.51
CA PHE A 367 -71.00 -5.93 -0.19
C PHE A 367 -71.00 -6.27 -1.70
N HIS A 368 -72.20 -6.29 -2.26
CA HIS A 368 -72.62 -6.93 -3.52
C HIS A 368 -72.59 -5.99 -4.75
N GLY A 369 -72.52 -6.61 -5.95
CA GLY A 369 -73.08 -6.12 -7.23
C GLY A 369 -72.12 -5.30 -8.10
N LEU A 370 -72.04 -5.43 -9.43
CA LEU A 370 -72.89 -6.02 -10.46
C LEU A 370 -72.06 -6.33 -11.74
N LEU A 371 -72.45 -7.40 -12.47
CA LEU A 371 -72.61 -7.57 -13.94
C LEU A 371 -71.45 -7.11 -14.87
N THR A 372 -70.99 -7.80 -15.93
CA THR A 372 -71.55 -8.85 -16.80
C THR A 372 -70.48 -9.34 -17.81
N ARG A 373 -70.56 -10.64 -18.17
CA ARG A 373 -70.19 -11.36 -19.42
C ARG A 373 -69.32 -10.63 -20.50
N SER A 374 -68.32 -11.27 -21.12
CA SER A 374 -68.50 -12.34 -22.13
C SER A 374 -67.19 -13.07 -22.53
N ARG A 375 -67.31 -14.38 -22.88
CA ARG A 375 -66.32 -15.36 -23.40
C ARG A 375 -65.87 -15.00 -24.85
N GLY A 376 -64.75 -15.45 -25.47
CA GLY A 376 -63.71 -16.49 -25.34
C GLY A 376 -62.83 -16.45 -26.63
N PRO A 377 -62.19 -17.55 -27.11
CA PRO A 377 -60.94 -18.20 -26.71
C PRO A 377 -59.84 -18.16 -27.84
N PRO A 378 -58.86 -19.10 -27.91
CA PRO A 378 -57.51 -19.06 -27.32
C PRO A 378 -56.38 -19.00 -28.39
N ILE A 379 -55.09 -18.98 -27.97
CA ILE A 379 -53.94 -19.77 -28.50
C ILE A 379 -52.56 -19.11 -28.23
N GLU A 380 -51.59 -19.99 -27.90
CA GLU A 380 -50.11 -19.90 -27.98
C GLU A 380 -49.23 -19.18 -26.92
N SER A 381 -48.43 -20.03 -26.25
CA SER A 381 -47.16 -19.78 -25.55
C SER A 381 -45.96 -19.81 -26.52
N PRO A 382 -44.68 -19.59 -26.09
CA PRO A 382 -44.13 -18.86 -24.95
C PRO A 382 -43.05 -17.83 -25.38
N THR A 383 -42.54 -17.00 -24.46
CA THR A 383 -41.10 -16.68 -24.31
C THR A 383 -40.89 -15.63 -23.21
N ARG A 384 -40.16 -16.00 -22.15
CA ARG A 384 -39.62 -15.04 -21.18
C ARG A 384 -38.27 -15.55 -20.70
N SER A 385 -37.20 -14.83 -21.02
CA SER A 385 -36.08 -14.59 -20.12
C SER A 385 -35.13 -13.55 -20.73
N HIS A 386 -35.29 -12.31 -20.28
CA HIS A 386 -34.23 -11.30 -20.39
C HIS A 386 -33.22 -11.55 -19.28
N ARG A 387 -31.95 -11.64 -19.70
CA ARG A 387 -30.74 -11.59 -18.86
C ARG A 387 -30.72 -10.32 -18.01
N SER A 388 -30.34 -10.46 -16.74
CA SER A 388 -29.52 -9.45 -16.08
C SER A 388 -28.41 -10.14 -15.29
N SER A 389 -27.18 -9.76 -15.67
CA SER A 389 -25.90 -10.20 -15.15
C SER A 389 -25.60 -9.47 -13.84
N THR A 390 -25.17 -10.20 -12.82
CA THR A 390 -24.41 -9.65 -11.70
C THR A 390 -23.16 -10.51 -11.51
N SER A 391 -22.01 -10.01 -11.97
CA SER A 391 -20.71 -10.61 -11.71
C SER A 391 -19.95 -9.73 -10.72
N PHE A 392 -19.87 -10.21 -9.47
CA PHE A 392 -18.89 -9.76 -8.49
C PHE A 392 -17.50 -10.22 -8.95
N LEU A 393 -16.56 -9.28 -9.09
CA LEU A 393 -15.14 -9.58 -9.28
C LEU A 393 -14.55 -9.93 -7.90
N ASP A 394 -14.48 -11.23 -7.63
CA ASP A 394 -13.73 -11.83 -6.52
C ASP A 394 -12.24 -11.83 -6.90
N THR A 395 -11.49 -10.84 -6.43
CA THR A 395 -10.04 -10.77 -6.64
C THR A 395 -9.33 -11.61 -5.58
N ARG A 396 -9.17 -12.90 -5.85
CA ARG A 396 -8.09 -13.70 -5.26
C ARG A 396 -6.82 -13.40 -6.06
N PHE A 397 -5.90 -12.65 -5.45
CA PHE A 397 -4.52 -12.49 -5.91
C PHE A 397 -3.55 -12.98 -4.83
#